data_AF-A0A9Q1C935-F1
#
_entry.id   AF-A0A9Q1C935-F1
#
_cell.length_a   1.000
_cell.length_b   1.000
_cell.length_c   1.000
_cell.angle_alpha   90.00
_cell.angle_beta   90.00
_cell.angle_gamma   90.00
#
_symmetry.space_group_name_H-M   'P 1'
#
loop_
_entity.id
_entity.type
_entity.pdbx_description
1 polymer ?
#
loop_
_entity_poly.entity_id
_entity_poly.type
_entity_poly.pdbx_seq_one_letter_code
_entity_poly.pdbx_strand_id
1 'polypeptide(L)'
;MANVLLLWKFLLIGFVAAEAPVTSGPPSEFTSPYKECIEGTFGVDCLQDCHCDGLCDRFTGVCNGTCEAGWIGDSCQICQGDSFGESCGQECRCEADACNKVTGECSGQCKPQWVDSYQCLAGLPDATSSKINPNTASTISCTTQISGNSTRILTVNMSREPDQVMERSIQFVDRTGVGNTEVWRFTADDIKEGDELFCLLLDQGNIVARLGITVMEYDLLVLLSPPTVVKASASSVTTTWTAWDPDRDNGDPPVVAYIPYYKKSVSDEWIRGTVVLPGEALELEVDNLESDTVYDFGITVVREGVNGEGPRSPSVAVRTTCTGKVLFSNHE
;
A
#
# COMPACT_ATOMS: atom_id res chain seq x y z
N MET A 1 62.92 -11.76 -12.18
CA MET A 1 64.02 -12.43 -12.94
C MET A 1 63.48 -12.81 -14.33
N ALA A 2 64.37 -13.10 -15.29
CA ALA A 2 64.14 -13.32 -16.73
C ALA A 2 62.83 -14.06 -17.13
N ASN A 3 62.13 -13.80 -18.25
CA ASN A 3 62.45 -13.23 -19.58
C ASN A 3 63.25 -14.14 -20.56
N VAL A 4 62.52 -14.96 -21.35
CA VAL A 4 62.87 -15.53 -22.69
C VAL A 4 61.52 -15.89 -23.36
N LEU A 5 61.08 -15.50 -24.58
CA LEU A 5 61.62 -14.67 -25.68
C LEU A 5 62.47 -15.38 -26.77
N LEU A 6 61.80 -15.98 -27.76
CA LEU A 6 62.26 -16.31 -29.13
C LEU A 6 61.03 -16.24 -30.08
N LEU A 7 60.88 -15.25 -30.97
CA LEU A 7 61.61 -14.95 -32.22
C LEU A 7 61.38 -16.03 -33.30
N TRP A 8 60.40 -15.83 -34.19
CA TRP A 8 60.48 -15.11 -35.48
C TRP A 8 61.00 -15.96 -36.65
N LYS A 9 60.19 -16.11 -37.71
CA LYS A 9 60.58 -15.60 -39.05
C LYS A 9 59.43 -15.51 -40.06
N PHE A 10 59.51 -14.43 -40.83
CA PHE A 10 58.71 -14.08 -41.99
C PHE A 10 58.80 -15.11 -43.11
N LEU A 11 57.74 -15.18 -43.93
CA LEU A 11 57.90 -15.24 -45.39
C LEU A 11 56.75 -14.48 -46.07
N LEU A 12 57.03 -13.27 -46.57
CA LEU A 12 56.20 -12.69 -47.63
C LEU A 12 56.63 -13.33 -48.94
N ILE A 13 55.69 -13.95 -49.65
CA ILE A 13 55.79 -14.15 -51.09
C ILE A 13 54.47 -13.64 -51.68
N GLY A 14 54.54 -12.51 -52.38
CA GLY A 14 53.40 -12.00 -53.14
C GLY A 14 53.19 -12.86 -54.38
N PHE A 15 51.93 -13.11 -54.73
CA PHE A 15 51.56 -13.51 -56.08
C PHE A 15 50.55 -12.52 -56.66
N VAL A 16 50.75 -12.24 -57.93
CA VAL A 16 50.09 -11.19 -58.72
C VAL A 16 48.61 -11.50 -58.88
N ALA A 17 47.78 -10.45 -58.88
CA ALA A 17 46.35 -10.57 -59.17
C ALA A 17 46.13 -11.15 -60.58
N ALA A 18 45.34 -12.20 -60.67
CA ALA A 18 44.70 -12.62 -61.91
C ALA A 18 43.19 -12.36 -61.75
N GLU A 19 42.68 -11.40 -62.51
CA GLU A 19 41.26 -11.06 -62.53
C GLU A 19 40.47 -12.22 -63.16
N ALA A 20 39.70 -12.95 -62.35
CA ALA A 20 38.66 -13.83 -62.87
C ALA A 20 37.48 -12.96 -63.35
N PRO A 21 36.87 -13.25 -64.51
CA PRO A 21 35.86 -12.38 -65.09
C PRO A 21 34.62 -12.28 -64.21
N VAL A 22 34.08 -11.06 -64.08
CA VAL A 22 32.77 -10.81 -63.48
C VAL A 22 31.70 -11.45 -64.38
N THR A 23 31.35 -12.69 -64.10
CA THR A 23 30.15 -13.30 -64.68
C THR A 23 28.95 -12.69 -64.00
N SER A 24 28.38 -11.65 -64.60
CA SER A 24 27.06 -11.13 -64.29
C SER A 24 25.99 -12.15 -64.65
N GLY A 25 25.87 -13.20 -63.84
CA GLY A 25 24.62 -13.95 -63.75
C GLY A 25 23.53 -13.03 -63.19
N PRO A 26 22.25 -13.24 -63.55
CA PRO A 26 21.16 -12.60 -62.82
C PRO A 26 21.27 -12.96 -61.33
N PRO A 27 20.76 -12.13 -60.41
CA PRO A 27 20.72 -12.51 -59.01
C PRO A 27 19.97 -13.83 -58.92
N SER A 28 20.67 -14.89 -58.51
CA SER A 28 20.02 -16.15 -58.20
C SER A 28 19.01 -15.86 -57.10
N GLU A 29 17.73 -15.98 -57.42
CA GLU A 29 16.67 -15.93 -56.43
C GLU A 29 17.07 -16.85 -55.27
N PHE A 30 17.31 -16.26 -54.11
CA PHE A 30 17.43 -17.02 -52.88
C PHE A 30 16.00 -17.40 -52.46
N THR A 31 15.36 -18.23 -53.28
CA THR A 31 14.10 -18.93 -52.94
C THR A 31 14.41 -19.81 -51.75
N SER A 32 14.25 -19.25 -50.56
CA SER A 32 14.44 -19.98 -49.32
C SER A 32 13.47 -21.16 -49.31
N PRO A 33 13.92 -22.39 -48.95
CA PRO A 33 13.05 -23.54 -48.84
C PRO A 33 12.19 -23.52 -47.57
N TYR A 34 12.01 -22.37 -46.91
CA TYR A 34 11.05 -22.22 -45.83
C TYR A 34 9.64 -22.35 -46.41
N LYS A 35 9.10 -23.57 -46.27
CA LYS A 35 7.68 -23.88 -46.41
C LYS A 35 6.87 -22.82 -45.67
N GLU A 36 6.04 -22.08 -46.41
CA GLU A 36 5.23 -21.03 -45.81
C GLU A 36 4.26 -21.61 -44.80
N CYS A 37 4.16 -20.98 -43.62
CA CYS A 37 3.24 -21.41 -42.59
C CYS A 37 1.79 -21.20 -43.02
N ILE A 38 0.94 -22.16 -42.66
CA ILE A 38 -0.50 -22.09 -42.89
C ILE A 38 -1.06 -21.05 -41.93
N GLU A 39 -2.11 -20.33 -42.34
CA GLU A 39 -2.85 -19.41 -41.46
C GLU A 39 -3.16 -20.07 -40.11
N GLY A 40 -2.87 -19.36 -39.02
CA GLY A 40 -2.95 -19.90 -37.66
C GLY A 40 -1.63 -20.47 -37.10
N THR A 41 -0.52 -20.48 -37.86
CA THR A 41 0.79 -20.94 -37.36
C THR A 41 1.95 -20.00 -37.73
N PHE A 42 3.00 -19.98 -36.91
CA PHE A 42 4.19 -19.14 -37.13
C PHE A 42 5.52 -19.81 -36.70
N GLY A 43 6.62 -19.15 -37.02
CA GLY A 43 7.96 -19.49 -36.54
C GLY A 43 8.70 -20.56 -37.36
N VAL A 44 9.81 -21.07 -36.83
CA VAL A 44 10.61 -22.11 -37.50
C VAL A 44 9.80 -23.40 -37.61
N ASP A 45 9.77 -23.98 -38.81
CA ASP A 45 8.99 -25.17 -39.18
C ASP A 45 7.48 -25.09 -38.90
N CYS A 46 6.96 -23.89 -38.61
CA CYS A 46 5.54 -23.60 -38.35
C CYS A 46 4.97 -24.39 -37.15
N LEU A 47 5.78 -24.53 -36.10
CA LEU A 47 5.47 -25.31 -34.90
C LEU A 47 4.83 -24.49 -33.76
N GLN A 48 4.54 -23.20 -33.96
CA GLN A 48 3.89 -22.35 -32.96
C GLN A 48 2.51 -21.94 -33.45
N ASP A 49 1.50 -22.09 -32.60
CA ASP A 49 0.11 -21.73 -32.88
C ASP A 49 -0.15 -20.24 -32.62
N CYS A 50 -1.05 -19.66 -33.41
CA CYS A 50 -1.41 -18.25 -33.39
C CYS A 50 -2.65 -18.03 -32.51
N HIS A 51 -2.55 -17.17 -31.48
CA HIS A 51 -3.62 -16.92 -30.50
C HIS A 51 -4.17 -15.49 -30.55
N CYS A 52 -4.29 -14.95 -31.77
CA CYS A 52 -4.94 -13.67 -32.03
C CYS A 52 -6.44 -13.88 -32.36
N ASP A 53 -7.28 -12.88 -32.07
CA ASP A 53 -8.57 -12.70 -32.75
C ASP A 53 -8.33 -12.15 -34.18
N GLY A 54 -7.71 -12.98 -35.03
CA GLY A 54 -7.25 -12.60 -36.37
C GLY A 54 -5.99 -13.33 -36.82
N LEU A 55 -5.22 -12.69 -37.72
CA LEU A 55 -3.96 -13.23 -38.25
C LEU A 55 -2.75 -12.61 -37.51
N CYS A 56 -1.75 -13.46 -37.21
CA CYS A 56 -0.41 -13.04 -36.82
C CYS A 56 0.56 -13.03 -38.02
N ASP A 57 1.66 -12.31 -37.88
CA ASP A 57 2.83 -12.42 -38.75
C ASP A 57 3.46 -13.82 -38.64
N ARG A 58 3.58 -14.50 -39.79
CA ARG A 58 4.03 -15.90 -39.88
C ARG A 58 5.47 -16.16 -39.42
N PHE A 59 6.29 -15.11 -39.24
CA PHE A 59 7.69 -15.25 -38.83
C PHE A 59 7.89 -14.93 -37.35
N THR A 60 7.20 -13.90 -36.86
CA THR A 60 7.37 -13.32 -35.51
C THR A 60 6.25 -13.66 -34.54
N GLY A 61 5.10 -14.14 -35.03
CA GLY A 61 3.91 -14.39 -34.24
C GLY A 61 3.15 -13.14 -33.81
N VAL A 62 3.61 -11.94 -34.20
CA VAL A 62 2.99 -10.67 -33.78
C VAL A 62 1.59 -10.52 -34.37
N CYS A 63 0.62 -10.25 -33.51
CA CYS A 63 -0.79 -10.08 -33.87
C CYS A 63 -1.08 -8.67 -34.37
N ASN A 64 -1.95 -8.56 -35.38
CA ASN A 64 -2.47 -7.26 -35.87
C ASN A 64 -3.80 -6.87 -35.19
N GLY A 65 -4.12 -7.49 -34.04
CA GLY A 65 -5.38 -7.39 -33.31
C GLY A 65 -5.22 -7.83 -31.86
N THR A 66 -6.32 -8.03 -31.14
CA THR A 66 -6.31 -8.48 -29.74
C THR A 66 -6.01 -9.97 -29.61
N CYS A 67 -5.53 -10.38 -28.43
CA CYS A 67 -5.33 -11.79 -28.10
C CYS A 67 -6.65 -12.48 -27.73
N GLU A 68 -6.69 -13.79 -27.97
CA GLU A 68 -7.70 -14.67 -27.36
C GLU A 68 -7.60 -14.64 -25.82
N ALA A 69 -8.69 -14.96 -25.12
CA ALA A 69 -8.66 -15.11 -23.66
C ALA A 69 -7.65 -16.20 -23.24
N GLY A 70 -6.84 -15.93 -22.22
CA GLY A 70 -5.72 -16.78 -21.81
C GLY A 70 -4.38 -16.44 -22.44
N TRP A 71 -4.32 -15.37 -23.25
CA TRP A 71 -3.11 -14.92 -23.94
C TRP A 71 -2.95 -13.39 -23.84
N ILE A 72 -1.71 -12.90 -23.85
CA ILE A 72 -1.37 -11.48 -23.70
C ILE A 72 -0.06 -11.13 -24.44
N GLY A 73 0.13 -9.86 -24.78
CA GLY A 73 1.34 -9.35 -25.39
C GLY A 73 1.30 -9.35 -26.91
N ASP A 74 2.29 -8.71 -27.55
CA ASP A 74 2.26 -8.43 -28.99
C ASP A 74 2.22 -9.69 -29.87
N SER A 75 2.72 -10.83 -29.38
CA SER A 75 2.65 -12.13 -30.05
C SER A 75 1.74 -13.13 -29.33
N CYS A 76 0.84 -12.62 -28.48
CA CYS A 76 -0.11 -13.38 -27.67
C CYS A 76 0.50 -14.62 -27.02
N GLN A 77 1.39 -14.41 -26.05
CA GLN A 77 1.94 -15.47 -25.22
C GLN A 77 0.95 -15.87 -24.12
N ILE A 78 1.00 -17.15 -23.69
CA ILE A 78 0.06 -17.68 -22.68
C ILE A 78 0.19 -16.93 -21.35
N CYS A 79 -0.92 -16.70 -20.65
CA CYS A 79 -0.93 -16.10 -19.33
C CYS A 79 0.05 -16.80 -18.38
N GLN A 80 0.96 -16.03 -17.79
CA GLN A 80 2.02 -16.51 -16.90
C GLN A 80 1.58 -16.44 -15.43
N GLY A 81 2.15 -17.31 -14.59
CA GLY A 81 1.79 -17.41 -13.18
C GLY A 81 0.30 -17.65 -12.99
N ASP A 82 -0.29 -16.99 -12.00
CA ASP A 82 -1.68 -17.20 -11.60
C ASP A 82 -2.70 -16.39 -12.43
N SER A 83 -2.32 -15.86 -13.59
CA SER A 83 -3.22 -15.05 -14.42
C SER A 83 -4.02 -15.87 -15.45
N PHE A 84 -5.24 -15.44 -15.77
CA PHE A 84 -6.12 -16.06 -16.76
C PHE A 84 -7.11 -15.06 -17.39
N GLY A 85 -7.81 -15.50 -18.44
CA GLY A 85 -8.91 -14.77 -19.08
C GLY A 85 -8.46 -13.70 -20.06
N GLU A 86 -9.37 -12.80 -20.44
CA GLU A 86 -9.09 -11.69 -21.35
C GLU A 86 -7.96 -10.80 -20.80
N SER A 87 -6.94 -10.54 -21.62
CA SER A 87 -5.73 -9.78 -21.25
C SER A 87 -5.07 -10.23 -19.94
N CYS A 88 -5.23 -11.51 -19.56
CA CYS A 88 -4.74 -12.08 -18.30
C CYS A 88 -5.14 -11.28 -17.04
N GLY A 89 -6.28 -10.59 -17.07
CA GLY A 89 -6.72 -9.68 -16.00
C GLY A 89 -7.36 -10.35 -14.78
N GLN A 90 -7.52 -11.67 -14.78
CA GLN A 90 -8.18 -12.43 -13.70
C GLN A 90 -7.18 -13.36 -13.00
N GLU A 91 -7.36 -13.62 -11.69
CA GLU A 91 -6.45 -14.46 -10.90
C GLU A 91 -7.02 -15.84 -10.58
N CYS A 92 -6.22 -16.87 -10.84
CA CYS A 92 -6.46 -18.28 -10.55
C CYS A 92 -6.56 -18.54 -9.04
N ARG A 93 -7.51 -19.41 -8.69
CA ARG A 93 -7.91 -19.70 -7.30
C ARG A 93 -7.33 -21.01 -6.76
N CYS A 94 -6.63 -21.74 -7.61
CA CYS A 94 -5.91 -22.97 -7.31
C CYS A 94 -4.40 -22.72 -7.22
N GLU A 95 -3.73 -23.67 -6.59
CA GLU A 95 -2.27 -23.73 -6.52
C GLU A 95 -1.67 -24.09 -7.88
N ALA A 96 -0.69 -23.30 -8.33
CA ALA A 96 0.13 -23.51 -9.53
C ALA A 96 -0.65 -23.66 -10.86
N ASP A 97 -0.02 -24.29 -11.86
CA ASP A 97 -0.54 -24.43 -13.25
C ASP A 97 -1.79 -25.32 -13.39
N ALA A 98 -2.48 -25.66 -12.30
CA ALA A 98 -3.73 -26.41 -12.30
C ALA A 98 -4.96 -25.58 -12.73
N CYS A 99 -4.73 -24.38 -13.27
CA CYS A 99 -5.73 -23.40 -13.69
C CYS A 99 -5.77 -23.29 -15.22
N ASN A 100 -6.94 -23.50 -15.81
CA ASN A 100 -7.15 -23.24 -17.24
C ASN A 100 -6.98 -21.75 -17.54
N LYS A 101 -5.96 -21.37 -18.32
CA LYS A 101 -5.66 -19.96 -18.60
C LYS A 101 -6.76 -19.23 -19.39
N VAL A 102 -7.64 -19.94 -20.08
CA VAL A 102 -8.78 -19.35 -20.80
C VAL A 102 -9.97 -19.13 -19.86
N THR A 103 -10.36 -20.15 -19.08
CA THR A 103 -11.63 -20.18 -18.32
C THR A 103 -11.50 -19.92 -16.83
N GLY A 104 -10.30 -20.02 -16.26
CA GLY A 104 -10.05 -19.98 -14.81
C GLY A 104 -10.46 -21.25 -14.07
N GLU A 105 -10.95 -22.28 -14.76
CA GLU A 105 -11.35 -23.53 -14.12
C GLU A 105 -10.14 -24.25 -13.52
N CYS A 106 -10.27 -24.64 -12.26
CA CYS A 106 -9.27 -25.34 -11.50
C CYS A 106 -9.45 -26.86 -11.60
N SER A 107 -8.34 -27.59 -11.73
CA SER A 107 -8.27 -29.06 -11.71
C SER A 107 -7.39 -29.61 -10.57
N GLY A 108 -7.09 -28.78 -9.57
CA GLY A 108 -6.10 -29.05 -8.53
C GLY A 108 -6.54 -28.62 -7.13
N GLN A 109 -5.58 -28.44 -6.22
CA GLN A 109 -5.87 -27.93 -4.87
C GLN A 109 -6.19 -26.44 -4.93
N CYS A 110 -7.15 -25.99 -4.11
CA CYS A 110 -7.46 -24.56 -3.96
C CYS A 110 -6.41 -23.87 -3.08
N LYS A 111 -6.16 -22.59 -3.36
CA LYS A 111 -5.38 -21.71 -2.46
C LYS A 111 -6.07 -21.64 -1.08
N PRO A 112 -5.36 -21.34 0.03
CA PRO A 112 -5.89 -21.46 1.40
C PRO A 112 -7.16 -20.65 1.71
N GLN A 113 -7.45 -19.62 0.92
CA GLN A 113 -8.64 -18.77 1.02
C GLN A 113 -9.82 -19.22 0.14
N TRP A 114 -9.72 -20.35 -0.57
CA TRP A 114 -10.74 -20.88 -1.50
C TRP A 114 -11.14 -22.33 -1.22
N VAL A 115 -12.40 -22.68 -1.52
CA VAL A 115 -13.05 -23.97 -1.25
C VAL A 115 -13.95 -24.43 -2.41
N ASP A 116 -14.62 -25.58 -2.25
CA ASP A 116 -15.31 -26.38 -3.28
C ASP A 116 -14.37 -27.25 -4.12
N SER A 117 -13.96 -28.37 -3.50
CA SER A 117 -13.52 -29.63 -4.11
C SER A 117 -13.07 -29.53 -5.58
N TYR A 118 -11.88 -28.97 -5.78
CA TYR A 118 -11.16 -28.78 -7.04
C TYR A 118 -11.57 -27.59 -7.93
N GLN A 119 -12.82 -27.10 -7.89
CA GLN A 119 -13.24 -25.97 -8.74
C GLN A 119 -13.08 -24.58 -8.10
N CYS A 120 -12.80 -24.51 -6.79
CA CYS A 120 -12.46 -23.25 -6.09
C CYS A 120 -13.54 -22.16 -6.27
N LEU A 121 -14.81 -22.56 -6.15
CA LEU A 121 -15.98 -21.75 -6.52
C LEU A 121 -16.40 -20.75 -5.44
N ALA A 122 -16.02 -20.98 -4.19
CA ALA A 122 -16.32 -20.13 -3.05
C ALA A 122 -15.05 -19.79 -2.26
N GLY A 123 -14.94 -18.59 -1.70
CA GLY A 123 -13.74 -18.19 -0.97
C GLY A 123 -13.79 -16.76 -0.42
N LEU A 124 -12.66 -16.37 0.18
CA LEU A 124 -12.35 -15.02 0.66
C LEU A 124 -11.34 -14.37 -0.31
N PRO A 125 -11.78 -13.73 -1.41
CA PRO A 125 -10.86 -13.06 -2.34
C PRO A 125 -10.12 -11.87 -1.73
N ASP A 126 -10.68 -11.21 -0.73
CA ASP A 126 -10.17 -9.94 -0.20
C ASP A 126 -10.57 -9.72 1.28
N ALA A 127 -9.73 -9.01 2.01
CA ALA A 127 -9.99 -8.52 3.35
C ALA A 127 -9.31 -7.16 3.52
N THR A 128 -10.07 -6.17 3.99
CA THR A 128 -9.57 -4.80 4.18
C THR A 128 -9.82 -4.31 5.60
N SER A 129 -8.87 -3.55 6.14
CA SER A 129 -8.97 -2.87 7.43
C SER A 129 -8.90 -1.34 7.23
N SER A 130 -9.60 -0.58 8.05
CA SER A 130 -9.37 0.87 8.14
C SER A 130 -8.07 1.12 8.90
N LYS A 131 -7.18 1.98 8.36
CA LYS A 131 -6.07 2.55 9.15
C LYS A 131 -6.68 3.45 10.24
N ILE A 132 -6.23 3.29 11.48
CA ILE A 132 -6.88 3.88 12.68
C ILE A 132 -5.92 4.72 13.50
N ASN A 133 -6.43 5.58 14.38
CA ASN A 133 -5.57 6.24 15.38
C ASN A 133 -5.33 5.28 16.57
N PRO A 134 -4.21 5.42 17.31
CA PRO A 134 -3.90 4.53 18.43
C PRO A 134 -5.02 4.43 19.48
N ASN A 135 -5.25 3.21 19.97
CA ASN A 135 -6.30 2.90 20.95
C ASN A 135 -7.74 3.19 20.45
N THR A 136 -8.01 2.99 19.16
CA THR A 136 -9.37 3.08 18.60
C THR A 136 -9.79 1.77 17.93
N ALA A 137 -11.10 1.61 17.70
CA ALA A 137 -11.64 0.44 17.00
C ALA A 137 -11.34 0.51 15.50
N SER A 138 -10.84 -0.58 14.90
CA SER A 138 -10.82 -0.70 13.44
C SER A 138 -12.10 -1.35 12.93
N THR A 139 -12.53 -0.97 11.73
CA THR A 139 -13.54 -1.69 10.96
C THR A 139 -12.81 -2.56 9.94
N ILE A 140 -13.08 -3.86 9.99
CA ILE A 140 -12.54 -4.87 9.08
C ILE A 140 -13.68 -5.38 8.20
N SER A 141 -13.45 -5.43 6.89
CA SER A 141 -14.38 -5.93 5.89
C SER A 141 -13.81 -7.19 5.26
N CYS A 142 -14.46 -8.34 5.48
CA CYS A 142 -14.15 -9.58 4.77
C CYS A 142 -15.03 -9.68 3.52
N THR A 143 -14.42 -9.77 2.35
CA THR A 143 -15.14 -9.98 1.09
C THR A 143 -15.20 -11.49 0.82
N THR A 144 -16.39 -12.04 0.61
CA THR A 144 -16.58 -13.39 0.05
C THR A 144 -16.97 -13.31 -1.41
N GLN A 145 -16.60 -14.33 -2.18
CA GLN A 145 -17.16 -14.59 -3.49
C GLN A 145 -17.66 -16.03 -3.52
N ILE A 146 -18.92 -16.23 -3.91
CA ILE A 146 -19.58 -17.55 -3.95
C ILE A 146 -20.26 -17.69 -5.31
N SER A 147 -19.81 -18.64 -6.13
CA SER A 147 -20.51 -18.98 -7.38
C SER A 147 -21.93 -19.46 -7.08
N GLY A 148 -22.93 -18.96 -7.83
CA GLY A 148 -24.34 -19.38 -7.69
C GLY A 148 -24.63 -20.85 -7.99
N ASN A 149 -23.61 -21.62 -8.41
CA ASN A 149 -23.67 -23.08 -8.56
C ASN A 149 -23.19 -23.84 -7.30
N SER A 150 -22.64 -23.15 -6.29
CA SER A 150 -22.31 -23.75 -4.98
C SER A 150 -23.57 -23.86 -4.12
N THR A 151 -23.74 -25.01 -3.47
CA THR A 151 -24.89 -25.30 -2.60
C THR A 151 -24.56 -25.19 -1.11
N ARG A 152 -23.31 -24.81 -0.77
CA ARG A 152 -22.89 -24.64 0.63
C ARG A 152 -23.48 -23.38 1.23
N ILE A 153 -23.91 -23.48 2.49
CA ILE A 153 -24.28 -22.32 3.31
C ILE A 153 -23.03 -21.93 4.10
N LEU A 154 -22.31 -20.95 3.59
CA LEU A 154 -21.07 -20.45 4.17
C LEU A 154 -21.34 -19.21 5.04
N THR A 155 -20.63 -19.12 6.16
CA THR A 155 -20.64 -17.94 7.04
C THR A 155 -19.22 -17.41 7.24
N VAL A 156 -19.08 -16.12 7.52
CA VAL A 156 -17.79 -15.52 7.89
C VAL A 156 -17.81 -15.12 9.35
N ASN A 157 -16.77 -15.51 10.07
CA ASN A 157 -16.47 -14.98 11.40
C ASN A 157 -15.09 -14.30 11.36
N MET A 158 -14.97 -13.19 12.08
CA MET A 158 -13.68 -12.51 12.30
C MET A 158 -13.03 -13.09 13.56
N SER A 159 -11.74 -13.39 13.49
CA SER A 159 -11.00 -14.05 14.58
C SER A 159 -9.64 -13.41 14.81
N ARG A 160 -9.12 -13.52 16.03
CA ARG A 160 -7.72 -13.24 16.38
C ARG A 160 -6.79 -14.44 16.17
N GLU A 161 -7.33 -15.59 15.78
CA GLU A 161 -6.57 -16.85 15.59
C GLU A 161 -6.92 -17.47 14.23
N PRO A 162 -5.95 -18.06 13.49
CA PRO A 162 -6.17 -18.57 12.14
C PRO A 162 -6.80 -19.97 12.09
N ASP A 163 -6.80 -20.72 13.20
CA ASP A 163 -7.25 -22.13 13.29
C ASP A 163 -8.45 -22.34 14.25
N GLN A 164 -8.94 -21.27 14.87
CA GLN A 164 -10.09 -21.30 15.79
C GLN A 164 -10.82 -19.95 15.78
N VAL A 165 -12.12 -19.94 16.10
CA VAL A 165 -12.92 -18.70 16.22
C VAL A 165 -12.66 -18.07 17.60
N MET A 166 -11.88 -16.97 17.65
CA MET A 166 -11.63 -16.18 18.85
C MET A 166 -12.08 -14.72 18.66
N GLU A 167 -13.35 -14.47 19.00
CA GLU A 167 -14.06 -13.19 18.81
C GLU A 167 -13.83 -12.17 19.95
N ARG A 168 -12.65 -12.19 20.60
CA ARG A 168 -12.38 -11.28 21.72
C ARG A 168 -12.35 -9.82 21.24
N SER A 169 -13.25 -9.01 21.80
CA SER A 169 -13.41 -7.60 21.44
C SER A 169 -13.72 -7.39 19.96
N ILE A 170 -14.37 -8.37 19.32
CA ILE A 170 -14.83 -8.34 17.92
C ILE A 170 -16.36 -8.35 17.92
N GLN A 171 -16.97 -7.51 17.09
CA GLN A 171 -18.42 -7.45 16.93
C GLN A 171 -18.78 -7.43 15.44
N PHE A 172 -19.76 -8.25 15.04
CA PHE A 172 -20.34 -8.18 13.70
C PHE A 172 -21.20 -6.92 13.55
N VAL A 173 -21.01 -6.18 12.46
CA VAL A 173 -21.71 -4.93 12.15
C VAL A 173 -22.83 -5.18 11.16
N ASP A 174 -22.47 -5.55 9.92
CA ASP A 174 -23.42 -5.76 8.83
C ASP A 174 -22.89 -6.73 7.77
N ARG A 175 -23.81 -7.10 6.86
CA ARG A 175 -23.48 -7.84 5.65
C ARG A 175 -24.22 -7.22 4.46
N THR A 176 -23.46 -6.87 3.44
CA THR A 176 -23.99 -6.29 2.18
C THR A 176 -23.58 -7.15 1.00
N GLY A 177 -24.55 -7.63 0.21
CA GLY A 177 -24.31 -8.50 -0.95
C GLY A 177 -24.67 -7.85 -2.29
N VAL A 178 -23.85 -8.06 -3.31
CA VAL A 178 -24.08 -7.64 -4.70
C VAL A 178 -23.67 -8.77 -5.65
N GLY A 179 -24.64 -9.34 -6.36
CA GLY A 179 -24.41 -10.49 -7.25
C GLY A 179 -23.90 -11.71 -6.48
N ASN A 180 -22.70 -12.19 -6.85
CA ASN A 180 -22.04 -13.36 -6.26
C ASN A 180 -21.03 -12.97 -5.14
N THR A 181 -21.03 -11.71 -4.69
CA THR A 181 -20.07 -11.17 -3.73
C THR A 181 -20.80 -10.64 -2.50
N GLU A 182 -20.36 -11.03 -1.30
CA GLU A 182 -20.83 -10.43 -0.04
C GLU A 182 -19.66 -9.77 0.69
N VAL A 183 -19.93 -8.65 1.37
CA VAL A 183 -18.99 -7.99 2.27
C VAL A 183 -19.55 -8.10 3.68
N TRP A 184 -18.77 -8.70 4.58
CA TRP A 184 -19.09 -8.91 5.99
C TRP A 184 -18.23 -7.96 6.83
N ARG A 185 -18.85 -7.04 7.57
CA ARG A 185 -18.15 -6.02 8.35
C ARG A 185 -18.13 -6.35 9.83
N PHE A 186 -16.99 -6.10 10.45
CA PHE A 186 -16.74 -6.30 11.87
C PHE A 186 -16.05 -5.06 12.44
N THR A 187 -16.39 -4.67 13.66
CA THR A 187 -15.55 -3.77 14.47
C THR A 187 -14.71 -4.60 15.42
N ALA A 188 -13.44 -4.23 15.59
CA ALA A 188 -12.57 -4.82 16.58
C ALA A 188 -11.88 -3.72 17.42
N ASP A 189 -11.94 -3.86 18.75
CA ASP A 189 -11.24 -3.03 19.74
C ASP A 189 -9.98 -3.76 20.25
N ASP A 190 -9.13 -3.09 21.03
CA ASP A 190 -7.89 -3.68 21.59
C ASP A 190 -6.97 -4.23 20.49
N ILE A 191 -6.66 -3.36 19.53
CA ILE A 191 -5.74 -3.61 18.41
C ILE A 191 -4.55 -2.66 18.54
N LYS A 192 -3.40 -3.05 17.99
CA LYS A 192 -2.16 -2.28 17.89
C LYS A 192 -1.59 -2.35 16.46
N GLU A 193 -0.65 -1.45 16.16
CA GLU A 193 0.13 -1.49 14.93
C GLU A 193 0.74 -2.89 14.68
N GLY A 194 0.41 -3.47 13.52
CA GLY A 194 0.93 -4.77 13.09
C GLY A 194 0.19 -6.00 13.64
N ASP A 195 -0.89 -5.84 14.41
CA ASP A 195 -1.73 -6.96 14.82
C ASP A 195 -2.38 -7.65 13.60
N GLU A 196 -2.34 -8.97 13.56
CA GLU A 196 -3.04 -9.78 12.55
C GLU A 196 -4.42 -10.24 13.04
N LEU A 197 -5.42 -10.09 12.18
CA LEU A 197 -6.75 -10.66 12.32
C LEU A 197 -7.06 -11.58 11.14
N PHE A 198 -8.03 -12.48 11.30
CA PHE A 198 -8.34 -13.52 10.33
C PHE A 198 -9.83 -13.52 9.98
N CYS A 199 -10.14 -13.28 8.71
CA CYS A 199 -11.41 -13.68 8.13
C CYS A 199 -11.43 -15.20 8.02
N LEU A 200 -12.32 -15.86 8.76
CA LEU A 200 -12.53 -17.31 8.72
C LEU A 200 -13.82 -17.60 7.94
N LEU A 201 -13.73 -18.44 6.91
CA LEU A 201 -14.88 -18.94 6.16
C LEU A 201 -15.28 -20.30 6.73
N LEU A 202 -16.53 -20.44 7.16
CA LEU A 202 -17.03 -21.62 7.83
C LEU A 202 -18.12 -22.33 7.02
N ASP A 203 -18.05 -23.66 6.99
CA ASP A 203 -19.09 -24.56 6.48
C ASP A 203 -19.61 -25.42 7.63
N GLN A 204 -20.88 -25.23 7.99
CA GLN A 204 -21.53 -25.90 9.13
C GLN A 204 -20.73 -25.78 10.45
N GLY A 205 -20.05 -24.65 10.64
CA GLY A 205 -19.22 -24.36 11.83
C GLY A 205 -17.77 -24.89 11.77
N ASN A 206 -17.37 -25.54 10.68
CA ASN A 206 -15.98 -25.95 10.46
C ASN A 206 -15.26 -24.89 9.62
N ILE A 207 -14.06 -24.47 10.02
CA ILE A 207 -13.23 -23.56 9.23
C ILE A 207 -12.78 -24.30 7.96
N VAL A 208 -13.11 -23.76 6.79
CA VAL A 208 -12.80 -24.36 5.48
C VAL A 208 -11.85 -23.51 4.63
N ALA A 209 -11.78 -22.21 4.88
CA ALA A 209 -10.80 -21.30 4.31
C ALA A 209 -10.52 -20.12 5.27
N ARG A 210 -9.39 -19.44 5.07
CA ARG A 210 -9.00 -18.28 5.87
C ARG A 210 -8.23 -17.25 5.06
N LEU A 211 -8.36 -15.98 5.45
CA LEU A 211 -7.55 -14.88 4.94
C LEU A 211 -7.11 -13.99 6.11
N GLY A 212 -5.81 -13.78 6.25
CA GLY A 212 -5.24 -12.87 7.25
C GLY A 212 -5.25 -11.41 6.76
N ILE A 213 -5.40 -10.47 7.69
CA ILE A 213 -5.33 -9.03 7.45
C ILE A 213 -4.59 -8.37 8.61
N THR A 214 -3.55 -7.60 8.29
CA THR A 214 -2.82 -6.77 9.26
C THR A 214 -3.59 -5.47 9.49
N VAL A 215 -3.67 -5.02 10.74
CA VAL A 215 -4.23 -3.71 11.08
C VAL A 215 -3.10 -2.70 11.25
N MET A 216 -3.30 -1.51 10.67
CA MET A 216 -2.34 -0.42 10.67
C MET A 216 -2.86 0.75 11.52
N GLU A 217 -1.98 1.37 12.31
CA GLU A 217 -2.22 2.60 13.05
C GLU A 217 -1.54 3.80 12.37
N TYR A 218 -2.15 4.99 12.49
CA TYR A 218 -1.55 6.26 12.08
C TYR A 218 -0.53 6.71 13.11
N ASP A 219 0.65 7.11 12.64
CA ASP A 219 1.57 7.88 13.46
C ASP A 219 0.92 9.24 13.79
N LEU A 220 0.74 9.54 15.07
CA LEU A 220 0.13 10.80 15.48
C LEU A 220 1.06 11.98 15.18
N LEU A 221 0.47 13.11 14.77
CA LEU A 221 1.21 14.31 14.38
C LEU A 221 1.92 14.96 15.58
N VAL A 222 3.21 15.25 15.42
CA VAL A 222 4.09 15.81 16.46
C VAL A 222 4.79 17.05 15.96
N LEU A 223 4.67 18.19 16.66
CA LEU A 223 5.58 19.32 16.48
C LEU A 223 6.88 19.07 17.26
N LEU A 224 8.01 19.01 16.56
CA LEU A 224 9.32 18.80 17.17
C LEU A 224 9.94 20.10 17.71
N SER A 225 9.45 21.26 17.27
CA SER A 225 9.86 22.57 17.78
C SER A 225 8.95 23.08 18.92
N PRO A 226 9.50 23.73 19.96
CA PRO A 226 8.68 24.42 20.96
C PRO A 226 8.02 25.67 20.37
N PRO A 227 6.90 26.15 20.94
CA PRO A 227 6.36 27.46 20.62
C PRO A 227 7.32 28.58 21.05
N THR A 228 7.18 29.76 20.45
CA THR A 228 7.98 30.95 20.73
C THR A 228 7.16 31.98 21.51
N VAL A 229 7.79 32.66 22.46
CA VAL A 229 7.15 33.71 23.26
C VAL A 229 7.24 35.04 22.51
N VAL A 230 6.09 35.63 22.18
CA VAL A 230 6.02 36.92 21.49
C VAL A 230 5.94 38.07 22.49
N LYS A 231 5.15 37.91 23.56
CA LYS A 231 4.98 38.90 24.63
C LYS A 231 4.75 38.21 25.97
N ALA A 232 5.17 38.87 27.05
CA ALA A 232 4.82 38.53 28.41
C ALA A 232 4.58 39.81 29.21
N SER A 233 3.53 39.82 30.04
CA SER A 233 3.18 40.90 30.96
C SER A 233 3.08 40.34 32.39
N ALA A 234 2.55 41.12 33.33
CA ALA A 234 2.22 40.61 34.67
C ALA A 234 0.94 39.76 34.68
N SER A 235 0.06 40.06 33.71
CA SER A 235 -1.26 39.49 33.40
C SER A 235 -1.36 38.29 32.49
N SER A 236 -0.47 38.28 31.50
CA SER A 236 -0.74 37.63 30.23
C SER A 236 0.54 37.24 29.50
N VAL A 237 0.43 36.22 28.65
CA VAL A 237 1.51 35.74 27.78
C VAL A 237 0.93 35.44 26.40
N THR A 238 1.66 35.83 25.36
CA THR A 238 1.37 35.53 23.96
C THR A 238 2.45 34.61 23.41
N THR A 239 2.05 33.47 22.83
CA THR A 239 2.95 32.49 22.20
C THR A 239 2.52 32.18 20.77
N THR A 240 3.46 31.91 19.87
CA THR A 240 3.21 31.49 18.48
C THR A 240 4.00 30.24 18.12
N TRP A 241 3.57 29.50 17.10
CA TRP A 241 4.26 28.31 16.60
C TRP A 241 4.26 28.25 15.08
N THR A 242 5.14 27.42 14.52
CA THR A 242 5.16 27.09 13.09
C THR A 242 4.09 26.05 12.78
N ALA A 243 3.57 26.07 11.55
CA ALA A 243 2.78 24.97 11.05
C ALA A 243 3.61 23.68 11.03
N TRP A 244 2.96 22.55 11.35
CA TRP A 244 3.52 21.21 11.18
C TRP A 244 3.89 20.98 9.72
N ASP A 245 5.03 20.34 9.49
CA ASP A 245 5.62 20.21 8.16
C ASP A 245 6.31 18.84 8.01
N PRO A 246 5.97 18.04 6.99
CA PRO A 246 6.47 16.67 6.85
C PRO A 246 7.99 16.57 6.65
N ASP A 247 8.66 17.67 6.26
CA ASP A 247 10.12 17.70 6.11
C ASP A 247 10.85 18.01 7.44
N ARG A 248 10.12 18.42 8.49
CA ARG A 248 10.68 18.87 9.79
C ARG A 248 10.08 18.19 11.02
N ASP A 249 8.88 17.64 10.89
CA ASP A 249 8.03 17.14 11.96
C ASP A 249 7.56 15.70 11.65
N ASN A 250 7.05 14.99 12.66
CA ASN A 250 6.67 13.57 12.52
C ASN A 250 5.15 13.38 12.48
N GLY A 251 4.71 12.27 11.89
CA GLY A 251 3.32 11.78 11.91
C GLY A 251 2.65 11.73 10.55
N ASP A 252 1.56 10.99 10.46
CA ASP A 252 0.75 10.86 9.26
C ASP A 252 -0.21 12.06 9.10
N PRO A 253 -0.25 12.72 7.92
CA PRO A 253 -1.26 13.74 7.60
C PRO A 253 -2.68 13.14 7.53
N PRO A 254 -3.76 13.96 7.54
CA PRO A 254 -3.79 15.42 7.50
C PRO A 254 -3.79 16.10 8.87
N VAL A 255 -3.24 17.32 8.94
CA VAL A 255 -3.43 18.24 10.07
C VAL A 255 -4.83 18.85 9.98
N VAL A 256 -5.65 18.70 11.03
CA VAL A 256 -7.00 19.30 11.11
C VAL A 256 -7.13 20.37 12.19
N ALA A 257 -6.26 20.39 13.20
CA ALA A 257 -6.20 21.44 14.22
C ALA A 257 -4.87 21.47 14.98
N TYR A 258 -4.64 22.55 15.71
CA TYR A 258 -3.64 22.67 16.77
C TYR A 258 -4.35 22.94 18.10
N ILE A 259 -3.88 22.32 19.18
CA ILE A 259 -4.37 22.61 20.54
C ILE A 259 -3.18 23.06 21.40
N PRO A 260 -3.09 24.35 21.72
CA PRO A 260 -2.08 24.85 22.64
C PRO A 260 -2.48 24.52 24.08
N TYR A 261 -1.48 24.18 24.90
CA TYR A 261 -1.61 23.92 26.33
C TYR A 261 -0.64 24.78 27.11
N TYR A 262 -1.05 25.15 28.33
CA TYR A 262 -0.18 25.85 29.27
C TYR A 262 -0.36 25.33 30.69
N LYS A 263 0.67 25.47 31.52
CA LYS A 263 0.60 25.17 32.97
C LYS A 263 1.53 26.08 33.75
N LYS A 264 1.32 26.25 35.05
CA LYS A 264 2.40 26.71 35.94
C LYS A 264 3.51 25.66 35.92
N SER A 265 4.77 26.04 35.81
CA SER A 265 5.89 25.08 35.75
C SER A 265 6.02 24.20 36.99
N VAL A 266 5.47 24.65 38.12
CA VAL A 266 5.40 23.90 39.39
C VAL A 266 4.18 22.96 39.52
N SER A 267 3.26 23.00 38.56
CA SER A 267 2.11 22.09 38.47
C SER A 267 2.41 20.98 37.47
N ASP A 268 1.70 19.85 37.56
CA ASP A 268 1.65 18.83 36.50
C ASP A 268 0.36 18.88 35.68
N GLU A 269 -0.66 19.61 36.17
CA GLU A 269 -1.93 19.80 35.47
C GLU A 269 -1.79 20.81 34.33
N TRP A 270 -2.05 20.35 33.10
CA TRP A 270 -2.08 21.18 31.90
C TRP A 270 -3.47 21.74 31.65
N ILE A 271 -3.54 23.05 31.43
CA ILE A 271 -4.75 23.77 31.02
C ILE A 271 -4.77 23.79 29.49
N ARG A 272 -5.92 23.39 28.93
CA ARG A 272 -6.17 23.38 27.48
C ARG A 272 -6.60 24.76 27.00
N GLY A 273 -5.91 25.29 25.99
CA GLY A 273 -6.26 26.54 25.32
C GLY A 273 -7.35 26.37 24.26
N THR A 274 -7.61 27.47 23.55
CA THR A 274 -8.51 27.52 22.40
C THR A 274 -7.93 26.72 21.23
N VAL A 275 -8.78 25.96 20.53
CA VAL A 275 -8.39 25.21 19.32
C VAL A 275 -8.13 26.20 18.19
N VAL A 276 -7.02 26.02 17.46
CA VAL A 276 -6.66 26.83 16.29
C VAL A 276 -6.67 25.96 15.04
N LEU A 277 -7.34 26.43 13.98
CA LEU A 277 -7.50 25.69 12.73
C LEU A 277 -6.36 25.99 11.73
N PRO A 278 -6.04 25.06 10.80
CA PRO A 278 -5.10 25.32 9.72
C PRO A 278 -5.54 26.53 8.87
N GLY A 279 -4.64 27.51 8.71
CA GLY A 279 -4.89 28.76 7.99
C GLY A 279 -5.29 29.94 8.89
N GLU A 280 -5.58 29.71 10.17
CA GLU A 280 -5.67 30.79 11.17
C GLU A 280 -4.27 31.25 11.63
N ALA A 281 -4.22 32.34 12.41
CA ALA A 281 -2.99 32.76 13.06
C ALA A 281 -2.60 31.71 14.13
N LEU A 282 -1.42 31.10 13.99
CA LEU A 282 -0.89 30.09 14.90
C LEU A 282 -0.34 30.75 16.18
N GLU A 283 -1.26 31.32 16.97
CA GLU A 283 -1.00 32.13 18.16
C GLU A 283 -1.96 31.74 19.29
N LEU A 284 -1.48 31.80 20.54
CA LEU A 284 -2.28 31.75 21.75
C LEU A 284 -1.90 32.93 22.64
N GLU A 285 -2.88 33.77 22.97
CA GLU A 285 -2.82 34.70 24.10
C GLU A 285 -3.55 34.09 25.30
N VAL A 286 -2.91 34.13 26.47
CA VAL A 286 -3.48 33.68 27.75
C VAL A 286 -3.46 34.83 28.74
N ASP A 287 -4.63 35.19 29.24
CA ASP A 287 -4.84 36.22 30.25
C ASP A 287 -5.04 35.66 31.67
N ASN A 288 -5.15 36.56 32.65
CA ASN A 288 -5.43 36.26 34.06
C ASN A 288 -4.40 35.36 34.74
N LEU A 289 -3.16 35.41 34.26
CA LEU A 289 -2.01 34.74 34.86
C LEU A 289 -1.55 35.48 36.14
N GLU A 290 -1.02 34.70 37.09
CA GLU A 290 -0.33 35.25 38.25
C GLU A 290 1.01 35.90 37.85
N SER A 291 1.32 37.06 38.43
CA SER A 291 2.59 37.79 38.22
C SER A 291 3.77 37.14 38.94
N ASP A 292 4.97 37.24 38.38
CA ASP A 292 6.22 36.60 38.88
C ASP A 292 6.13 35.06 38.98
N THR A 293 5.28 34.45 38.14
CA THR A 293 5.06 33.00 38.08
C THR A 293 5.58 32.46 36.75
N VAL A 294 6.25 31.30 36.79
CA VAL A 294 6.73 30.62 35.58
C VAL A 294 5.65 29.70 35.04
N TYR A 295 5.41 29.80 33.75
CA TYR A 295 4.48 28.98 32.99
C TYR A 295 5.20 28.27 31.85
N ASP A 296 4.84 27.00 31.63
CA ASP A 296 5.23 26.22 30.46
C ASP A 296 4.10 26.26 29.42
N PHE A 297 4.45 26.40 28.14
CA PHE A 297 3.54 26.35 27.00
C PHE A 297 4.02 25.29 26.00
N GLY A 298 3.11 24.49 25.45
CA GLY A 298 3.41 23.48 24.43
C GLY A 298 2.18 23.16 23.58
N ILE A 299 2.38 22.70 22.34
CA ILE A 299 1.34 22.57 21.32
C ILE A 299 1.14 21.09 20.97
N THR A 300 -0.09 20.62 20.87
CA THR A 300 -0.40 19.33 20.20
C THR A 300 -0.91 19.60 18.78
N VAL A 301 -0.66 18.67 17.87
CA VAL A 301 -1.20 18.67 16.51
C VAL A 301 -2.26 17.58 16.43
N VAL A 302 -3.37 17.86 15.75
CA VAL A 302 -4.52 16.97 15.68
C VAL A 302 -4.72 16.50 14.25
N ARG A 303 -4.85 15.18 14.06
CA ARG A 303 -5.39 14.54 12.86
C ARG A 303 -6.86 14.15 13.06
N GLU A 304 -7.54 13.80 11.98
CA GLU A 304 -8.93 13.38 12.03
C GLU A 304 -9.13 12.06 12.80
N GLY A 305 -10.36 11.84 13.30
CA GLY A 305 -10.77 10.64 14.02
C GLY A 305 -10.67 10.74 15.56
N VAL A 306 -11.23 9.74 16.25
CA VAL A 306 -11.09 9.57 17.71
C VAL A 306 -9.61 9.38 18.05
N ASN A 307 -9.14 9.89 19.19
CA ASN A 307 -7.74 9.86 19.61
C ASN A 307 -6.72 10.44 18.59
N GLY A 308 -7.16 11.30 17.67
CA GLY A 308 -6.29 11.94 16.68
C GLY A 308 -5.39 13.07 17.22
N GLU A 309 -5.49 13.42 18.50
CA GLU A 309 -4.61 14.42 19.13
C GLU A 309 -3.25 13.80 19.46
N GLY A 310 -2.20 14.29 18.81
CA GLY A 310 -0.83 13.83 19.01
C GLY A 310 -0.17 14.33 20.29
N PRO A 311 1.04 13.84 20.59
CA PRO A 311 1.80 14.24 21.77
C PRO A 311 2.14 15.74 21.73
N ARG A 312 2.27 16.32 22.92
CA ARG A 312 2.63 17.73 23.08
C ARG A 312 4.09 17.96 22.67
N SER A 313 4.32 19.05 21.95
CA SER A 313 5.65 19.57 21.62
C SER A 313 6.53 19.73 22.86
N PRO A 314 7.86 19.88 22.69
CA PRO A 314 8.71 20.48 23.73
C PRO A 314 8.10 21.79 24.23
N SER A 315 8.23 22.07 25.54
CA SER A 315 7.68 23.29 26.12
C SER A 315 8.63 24.48 26.03
N VAL A 316 8.06 25.69 25.98
CA VAL A 316 8.78 26.92 26.30
C VAL A 316 8.34 27.41 27.68
N ALA A 317 9.31 27.73 28.54
CA ALA A 317 9.06 28.28 29.88
C ALA A 317 9.21 29.80 29.86
N VAL A 318 8.27 30.52 30.46
CA VAL A 318 8.27 31.99 30.56
C VAL A 318 7.76 32.45 31.91
N ARG A 319 8.41 33.47 32.47
CA ARG A 319 8.01 34.12 33.72
C ARG A 319 7.21 35.39 33.42
N THR A 320 6.01 35.50 33.98
CA THR A 320 5.24 36.75 33.97
C THR A 320 5.97 37.84 34.74
N THR A 321 5.88 39.10 34.30
CA THR A 321 6.58 40.20 34.97
C THR A 321 5.97 40.51 36.34
N CYS A 322 6.73 41.05 37.28
CA CYS A 322 6.17 41.50 38.55
C CYS A 322 5.15 42.63 38.34
N THR A 323 4.06 42.64 39.12
CA THR A 323 3.24 43.85 39.25
C THR A 323 4.08 44.95 39.92
N GLY A 324 4.21 46.09 39.25
CA GLY A 324 5.04 47.19 39.72
C GLY A 324 4.55 47.74 41.05
N LYS A 325 5.30 47.51 42.14
CA LYS A 325 5.07 48.20 43.42
C LYS A 325 5.36 49.69 43.23
N VAL A 326 4.31 50.50 43.19
CA VAL A 326 4.42 51.94 43.43
C VAL A 326 4.81 52.13 44.90
N LEU A 327 6.11 52.24 45.15
CA LEU A 327 6.63 52.67 46.44
C LEU A 327 6.32 54.16 46.61
N PHE A 328 5.20 54.48 47.28
CA PHE A 328 4.97 55.81 47.80
C PHE A 328 5.99 56.09 48.92
N SER A 329 7.16 56.62 48.53
CA SER A 329 8.10 57.23 49.46
C SER A 329 7.54 58.58 49.89
N ASN A 330 6.65 58.57 50.90
CA ASN A 330 6.26 59.78 51.60
C ASN A 330 7.46 60.27 52.43
N HIS A 331 8.32 61.06 51.78
CA HIS A 331 9.24 61.96 52.45
C HIS A 331 8.56 63.32 52.60
N GLU A 332 7.98 63.56 53.77
CA GLU A 332 8.06 64.79 54.61
C GLU A 332 7.13 64.66 55.84
#